data_AF-A0A090W2H3-F1
#
_entry.id   AF-A0A090W2H3-F1
#
_cell.length_a   1.000
_cell.length_b   1.000
_cell.length_c   1.000
_cell.angle_alpha   90.00
_cell.angle_beta   90.00
_cell.angle_gamma   90.00
#
_symmetry.space_group_name_H-M   'P 1'
#
loop_
_entity.id
_entity.type
_entity.pdbx_description
1 polymer ?
#
loop_
_entity_poly.entity_id
_entity_poly.type
_entity_poly.pdbx_seq_one_letter_code
_entity_poly.pdbx_strand_id
1 'polypeptide(L)'
;MYYKNFEAVIFVHAIFLFLMISMRELTKDLENIKGDIAQNYITIPVAYGEKMSKIMLTLLAAATLIPMYLLLFRFEVGYMYLFFYLSLFLLVLFLILLWRSTTKIQYLILHNILKFIILAGVVSILLIDVNVILNRI
;
A
#
# COMPACT_ATOMS: atom_id res chain seq x y z
N MET A 1 -24.83 1.81 19.91
CA MET A 1 -23.36 1.75 20.02
C MET A 1 -22.68 0.92 18.91
N TYR A 2 -23.37 -0.02 18.23
CA TYR A 2 -22.79 -0.87 17.17
C TYR A 2 -22.31 -0.14 15.89
N TYR A 3 -22.93 0.98 15.50
CA TYR A 3 -22.56 1.70 14.26
C TYR A 3 -21.26 2.52 14.35
N LYS A 4 -20.87 2.99 15.54
CA LYS A 4 -19.66 3.84 15.71
C LYS A 4 -18.36 3.10 15.39
N ASN A 5 -18.31 1.79 15.65
CA ASN A 5 -17.12 0.98 15.37
C ASN A 5 -16.98 0.67 13.88
N PHE A 6 -18.10 0.47 13.16
CA PHE A 6 -18.09 0.20 11.72
C PHE A 6 -17.54 1.38 10.91
N GLU A 7 -17.93 2.60 11.27
CA GLU A 7 -17.39 3.83 10.65
C GLU A 7 -15.88 3.94 10.85
N ALA A 8 -15.38 3.66 12.05
CA ALA A 8 -13.96 3.70 12.35
C ALA A 8 -13.16 2.63 11.58
N VAL A 9 -13.68 1.41 11.47
CA VAL A 9 -13.06 0.33 10.68
C VAL A 9 -12.89 0.77 9.22
N ILE A 10 -13.98 1.22 8.59
CA ILE A 10 -13.97 1.64 7.18
C ILE A 10 -13.00 2.81 6.98
N PHE A 11 -13.00 3.78 7.89
CA PHE A 11 -12.10 4.93 7.83
C PHE A 11 -10.62 4.54 7.89
N VAL A 12 -10.24 3.61 8.79
CA VAL A 12 -8.86 3.14 8.89
C VAL A 12 -8.44 2.34 7.65
N HIS A 13 -9.35 1.54 7.07
CA HIS A 13 -9.11 0.88 5.78
C HIS A 13 -8.94 1.87 4.63
N ALA A 14 -9.74 2.94 4.61
CA ALA A 14 -9.63 3.99 3.60
C ALA A 14 -8.28 4.72 3.71
N ILE A 15 -7.82 5.03 4.93
CA ILE A 15 -6.48 5.60 5.16
C ILE A 15 -5.39 4.64 4.68
N PHE A 16 -5.49 3.35 5.02
CA PHE A 16 -4.54 2.35 4.56
C PHE A 16 -4.47 2.30 3.03
N LEU A 17 -5.61 2.20 2.34
CA LEU A 17 -5.68 2.18 0.88
C LEU A 17 -5.17 3.49 0.28
N PHE A 18 -5.52 4.64 0.86
CA PHE A 18 -5.04 5.94 0.43
C PHE A 18 -3.51 5.99 0.43
N LEU A 19 -2.87 5.61 1.54
CA LEU A 19 -1.41 5.60 1.64
C LEU A 19 -0.77 4.62 0.64
N MET A 20 -1.34 3.43 0.46
CA MET A 20 -0.88 2.45 -0.53
C MET A 20 -0.96 2.99 -1.95
N ILE A 21 -2.04 3.69 -2.29
CA ILE A 21 -2.24 4.34 -3.60
C ILE A 21 -1.24 5.50 -3.78
N SER A 22 -1.03 6.33 -2.76
CA SER A 22 -0.05 7.42 -2.82
C SER A 22 1.37 6.90 -3.08
N MET A 23 1.78 5.83 -2.39
CA MET A 23 3.06 5.18 -2.67
C MET A 23 3.13 4.63 -4.09
N ARG A 24 2.04 4.07 -4.61
CA ARG A 24 1.99 3.50 -5.96
C ARG A 24 2.20 4.57 -7.03
N GLU A 25 1.53 5.72 -6.91
CA GLU A 25 1.70 6.84 -7.83
C GLU A 25 3.13 7.39 -7.76
N LEU A 26 3.67 7.62 -6.55
CA LEU A 26 5.06 8.11 -6.42
C LEU A 26 6.10 7.12 -6.97
N THR A 27 5.85 5.81 -6.84
CA THR A 27 6.71 4.77 -7.43
C THR A 27 6.61 4.76 -8.95
N LYS A 28 5.44 5.03 -9.51
CA LYS A 28 5.23 5.17 -10.97
C LYS A 28 5.94 6.41 -11.51
N ASP A 29 5.93 7.52 -10.77
CA ASP A 29 6.70 8.71 -11.15
C ASP A 29 8.21 8.40 -11.15
N LEU A 30 8.70 7.65 -10.16
CA LEU A 30 10.08 7.16 -10.12
C LEU A 30 10.42 6.24 -11.31
N GLU A 31 9.49 5.39 -11.73
CA GLU A 31 9.64 4.56 -12.93
C GLU A 31 9.78 5.41 -14.20
N ASN A 32 9.10 6.56 -14.26
CA ASN A 32 8.97 7.37 -15.47
C ASN A 32 9.83 8.64 -15.49
N ILE A 33 10.73 8.85 -14.51
CA ILE A 33 11.64 10.02 -14.42
C ILE A 33 12.21 10.46 -15.78
N LYS A 34 12.81 9.53 -16.53
CA LYS A 34 13.46 9.87 -17.81
C LYS A 34 12.47 10.35 -18.87
N GLY A 35 11.27 9.77 -18.88
CA GLY A 35 10.19 10.17 -19.77
C GLY A 35 9.64 11.54 -19.39
N ASP A 36 9.43 11.76 -18.09
CA ASP A 36 8.94 13.03 -17.55
C ASP A 36 9.91 14.19 -17.87
N ILE A 37 11.21 13.97 -17.73
CA ILE A 37 12.25 14.96 -18.11
C ILE A 37 12.18 15.27 -19.61
N ALA A 38 12.06 14.25 -20.47
CA ALA A 38 11.98 14.45 -21.91
C ALA A 38 10.72 15.20 -22.36
N GLN A 39 9.63 15.10 -21.58
CA GLN A 39 8.36 15.78 -21.83
C GLN A 39 8.19 17.09 -21.03
N ASN A 40 9.21 17.51 -20.26
CA ASN A 40 9.16 18.65 -19.34
C ASN A 40 8.03 18.57 -18.30
N TYR A 41 7.65 17.37 -17.85
CA TYR A 41 6.76 17.18 -16.71
C TYR A 41 7.51 17.30 -15.39
N ILE A 42 7.00 18.14 -14.49
CA ILE A 42 7.57 18.36 -13.16
C ILE A 42 6.85 17.45 -12.16
N THR A 43 7.36 16.24 -11.97
CA THR A 43 6.93 15.31 -10.92
C THR A 43 7.84 15.42 -9.69
N ILE A 44 7.42 14.87 -8.53
CA ILE A 44 8.22 14.88 -7.30
C ILE A 44 9.65 14.37 -7.52
N PRO A 45 9.89 13.22 -8.17
CA PRO A 45 11.25 12.74 -8.40
C PRO A 45 12.05 13.59 -9.38
N VAL A 46 11.40 14.30 -10.31
CA VAL A 46 12.08 15.24 -11.23
C VAL A 46 12.45 16.53 -10.51
N ALA A 47 11.58 17.05 -9.64
CA ALA A 47 11.80 18.30 -8.91
C ALA A 47 12.79 18.15 -7.74
N TYR A 48 12.70 17.05 -6.97
CA TYR A 48 13.47 16.84 -5.73
C TYR A 48 14.53 15.74 -5.85
N GLY A 49 14.58 15.05 -6.98
CA GLY A 49 15.50 13.95 -7.24
C GLY A 49 15.04 12.60 -6.69
N GLU A 50 15.59 11.54 -7.27
CA GLU A 50 15.29 10.14 -6.95
C GLU A 50 15.46 9.81 -5.45
N LYS A 51 16.51 10.35 -4.81
CA LYS A 51 16.82 10.09 -3.40
C LYS A 51 15.73 10.62 -2.47
N MET A 52 15.20 11.81 -2.72
CA MET A 52 14.12 12.36 -1.89
C MET A 52 12.82 11.58 -2.07
N SER A 53 12.49 11.15 -3.29
CA SER A 53 11.33 10.29 -3.51
C SER A 53 11.42 8.95 -2.79
N LYS A 54 12.61 8.34 -2.70
CA LYS A 54 12.83 7.13 -1.88
C LYS A 54 12.62 7.36 -0.40
N ILE A 55 13.09 8.51 0.12
CA ILE A 55 12.87 8.90 1.52
C ILE A 55 11.37 9.09 1.76
N MET A 56 10.66 9.80 0.87
CA MET A 56 9.22 10.00 0.97
C MET A 56 8.45 8.67 0.94
N LEU A 57 8.81 7.74 0.06
CA LEU A 57 8.23 6.39 0.04
C LEU A 57 8.49 5.63 1.34
N THR A 58 9.69 5.75 1.90
CA THR A 58 10.03 5.14 3.20
C THR A 58 9.18 5.73 4.34
N LEU A 59 8.96 7.04 4.34
CA LEU A 59 8.09 7.72 5.31
C LEU A 59 6.63 7.30 5.16
N LEU A 60 6.13 7.21 3.92
CA LEU A 60 4.78 6.74 3.65
C LEU A 60 4.59 5.28 4.09
N ALA A 61 5.57 4.42 3.83
CA ALA A 61 5.55 3.02 4.28
C ALA A 61 5.60 2.91 5.80
N ALA A 62 6.37 3.75 6.49
CA ALA A 62 6.34 3.81 7.95
C ALA A 62 4.98 4.28 8.46
N ALA A 63 4.37 5.27 7.80
CA ALA A 63 3.03 5.76 8.13
C ALA A 63 1.95 4.68 7.92
N THR A 64 2.09 3.77 6.94
CA THR A 64 1.12 2.68 6.70
C THR A 64 1.13 1.62 7.80
N LEU A 65 2.21 1.51 8.58
CA LEU A 65 2.26 0.61 9.73
C LEU A 65 1.26 1.00 10.83
N ILE A 66 0.92 2.29 10.94
CA ILE A 66 -0.03 2.79 11.94
C ILE A 66 -1.46 2.26 11.68
N PRO A 67 -2.08 2.51 10.50
CA PRO A 67 -3.40 1.94 10.21
C PRO A 67 -3.35 0.41 10.15
N MET A 68 -2.25 -0.20 9.67
CA MET A 68 -2.12 -1.66 9.68
C MET A 68 -2.15 -2.25 11.10
N TYR A 69 -1.45 -1.63 12.05
CA TYR A 69 -1.46 -2.02 13.47
C TYR A 69 -2.86 -1.87 14.08
N LEU A 70 -3.54 -0.75 13.80
CA LEU A 70 -4.92 -0.55 14.26
C LEU A 70 -5.85 -1.64 13.71
N LEU A 71 -5.73 -1.99 12.43
CA LEU A 71 -6.52 -3.04 11.79
C LEU A 71 -6.25 -4.42 12.40
N LEU A 72 -5.00 -4.77 12.68
CA LEU A 72 -4.64 -6.08 13.24
C LEU A 72 -5.04 -6.27 14.72
N PHE A 73 -4.92 -5.23 15.55
CA PHE A 73 -5.02 -5.38 17.01
C PHE A 73 -6.24 -4.73 17.65
N ARG A 74 -6.89 -3.77 16.98
CA ARG A 74 -8.06 -3.06 17.55
C ARG A 74 -9.39 -3.50 16.96
N PHE A 75 -9.39 -4.19 15.83
CA PHE A 75 -10.61 -4.59 15.14
C PHE A 75 -10.65 -6.11 14.95
N GLU A 76 -11.82 -6.70 15.16
CA GLU A 76 -12.07 -8.12 14.88
C GLU A 76 -12.29 -8.31 13.38
N VAL A 77 -11.20 -8.40 12.61
CA VAL A 77 -11.24 -8.47 11.14
C VAL A 77 -11.45 -9.90 10.60
N GLY A 78 -11.79 -10.86 11.47
CA GLY A 78 -11.95 -12.27 11.10
C GLY A 78 -10.68 -12.84 10.48
N TYR A 79 -10.80 -13.56 9.35
CA TYR A 79 -9.67 -14.17 8.63
C TYR A 79 -8.80 -13.18 7.85
N MET A 80 -9.12 -11.89 7.85
CA MET A 80 -8.36 -10.89 7.10
C MET A 80 -6.97 -10.60 7.68
N TYR A 81 -6.65 -11.09 8.88
CA TYR A 81 -5.30 -10.99 9.46
C TYR A 81 -4.23 -11.56 8.53
N LEU A 82 -4.53 -12.64 7.79
CA LEU A 82 -3.59 -13.27 6.87
C LEU A 82 -3.19 -12.33 5.73
N PHE A 83 -4.13 -11.54 5.22
CA PHE A 83 -3.86 -10.49 4.24
C PHE A 83 -2.94 -9.41 4.82
N PHE A 84 -3.17 -8.95 6.05
CA PHE A 84 -2.32 -7.92 6.66
C PHE A 84 -0.91 -8.42 6.95
N TYR A 85 -0.72 -9.67 7.37
CA TYR A 85 0.63 -10.25 7.51
C TYR A 85 1.35 -10.38 6.16
N LEU A 86 0.65 -10.82 5.11
CA LEU A 86 1.20 -10.85 3.75
C LEU A 86 1.59 -9.44 3.28
N SER A 87 0.72 -8.46 3.51
CA SER A 87 0.94 -7.06 3.17
C SER A 87 2.17 -6.50 3.91
N LEU A 88 2.31 -6.79 5.21
CA LEU A 88 3.48 -6.40 6.00
C LEU A 88 4.78 -6.99 5.42
N PHE A 89 4.77 -8.29 5.10
CA PHE A 89 5.92 -8.95 4.48
C PHE A 89 6.29 -8.32 3.13
N LEU A 90 5.31 -8.07 2.27
CA LEU A 90 5.53 -7.44 0.97
C LEU A 90 5.97 -5.97 1.10
N LEU A 91 5.51 -5.25 2.12
CA LEU A 91 5.93 -3.87 2.40
C LEU A 91 7.41 -3.82 2.84
N VAL A 92 7.84 -4.78 3.67
CA VAL A 92 9.25 -4.92 4.05
C VAL A 92 10.11 -5.25 2.82
N LEU A 93 9.66 -6.20 1.99
CA LEU A 93 10.31 -6.53 0.73
C LEU A 93 10.42 -5.30 -0.19
N PHE A 94 9.33 -4.53 -0.32
CA PHE A 94 9.28 -3.29 -1.07
C PHE A 94 10.34 -2.30 -0.60
N LEU A 95 10.48 -2.09 0.71
CA LEU A 95 11.49 -1.17 1.25
C LEU A 95 12.93 -1.64 0.94
N ILE A 96 13.21 -2.93 1.09
CA ILE A 96 14.54 -3.48 0.77
C ILE A 96 14.85 -3.27 -0.72
N LEU A 97 13.89 -3.55 -1.61
CA LEU A 97 14.03 -3.37 -3.05
C LEU A 97 14.15 -1.88 -3.44
N LEU A 98 13.43 -0.99 -2.77
CA LEU A 98 13.43 0.46 -3.01
C LEU A 98 14.81 1.09 -2.81
N TRP A 99 15.51 0.68 -1.76
CA TRP A 99 16.86 1.19 -1.50
C TRP A 99 17.92 0.58 -2.42
N ARG A 100 17.63 -0.58 -3.02
CA ARG A 100 18.50 -1.22 -4.02
C ARG A 100 18.18 -0.83 -5.46
N SER A 101 17.03 -0.22 -5.72
CA SER A 101 16.59 0.10 -7.08
C SER A 101 17.33 1.30 -7.64
N THR A 102 17.88 1.16 -8.85
CA THR A 102 18.52 2.23 -9.63
C THR A 102 18.04 2.23 -11.10
N THR A 103 17.24 1.24 -11.48
CA THR A 103 16.80 1.04 -12.87
C THR A 103 15.28 1.07 -12.99
N LYS A 104 14.78 1.47 -14.16
CA LYS A 104 13.34 1.49 -14.49
C LYS A 104 12.66 0.15 -14.20
N ILE A 105 13.31 -0.96 -14.55
CA ILE A 105 12.76 -2.31 -14.34
C ILE A 105 12.56 -2.60 -12.85
N GLN A 106 13.48 -2.18 -11.98
CA GLN A 106 13.32 -2.35 -10.54
C GLN A 106 12.17 -1.49 -9.99
N TYR A 107 11.97 -0.28 -10.51
CA TYR A 107 10.81 0.55 -10.16
C TYR A 107 9.49 -0.06 -10.64
N LEU A 108 9.47 -0.69 -11.82
CA LEU A 108 8.31 -1.43 -12.29
C LEU A 108 7.96 -2.61 -11.37
N ILE A 109 8.97 -3.34 -10.85
CA ILE A 109 8.75 -4.41 -9.85
C ILE A 109 8.13 -3.82 -8.58
N LEU A 110 8.67 -2.72 -8.06
CA LEU A 110 8.14 -2.03 -6.88
C LEU A 110 6.69 -1.58 -7.09
N HIS A 111 6.40 -0.99 -8.25
CA HIS A 111 5.05 -0.57 -8.64
C HIS A 111 4.08 -1.77 -8.67
N ASN A 112 4.52 -2.92 -9.20
CA ASN A 112 3.73 -4.13 -9.25
C ASN A 112 3.49 -4.76 -7.87
N ILE A 113 4.47 -4.70 -6.95
CA ILE A 113 4.27 -5.14 -5.56
C ILE A 113 3.14 -4.34 -4.91
N LEU A 114 3.14 -3.02 -5.04
CA LEU A 114 2.08 -2.17 -4.49
C LEU A 114 0.72 -2.45 -5.14
N LYS A 115 0.68 -2.67 -6.46
CA LYS A 115 -0.54 -3.05 -7.18
C LYS A 115 -1.09 -4.40 -6.70
N PHE A 116 -0.21 -5.37 -6.44
CA PHE A 116 -0.59 -6.67 -5.90
C PHE A 116 -1.17 -6.56 -4.49
N ILE A 117 -0.56 -5.76 -3.60
CA ILE A 117 -1.10 -5.53 -2.24
C ILE A 117 -2.51 -4.91 -2.33
N ILE A 118 -2.71 -3.92 -3.20
CA ILE A 118 -4.04 -3.28 -3.37
C ILE A 118 -5.06 -4.30 -3.88
N LEU A 119 -4.72 -5.07 -4.91
CA LEU A 119 -5.61 -6.08 -5.48
C LEU A 119 -5.96 -7.17 -4.46
N ALA A 120 -4.95 -7.70 -3.75
CA ALA A 120 -5.14 -8.68 -2.70
C ALA A 120 -6.04 -8.14 -1.57
N GLY A 121 -5.93 -6.84 -1.26
CA GLY A 121 -6.77 -6.18 -0.27
C GLY A 121 -8.23 -6.06 -0.71
N VAL A 122 -8.48 -5.77 -1.99
CA VAL A 122 -9.86 -5.77 -2.53
C VAL A 122 -10.45 -7.17 -2.49
N VAL A 123 -9.68 -8.19 -2.86
CA VAL A 123 -10.11 -9.59 -2.77
C VAL A 123 -10.33 -10.02 -1.32
N SER A 124 -9.52 -9.53 -0.37
CA SER A 124 -9.65 -9.88 1.04
C SER A 124 -10.90 -9.33 1.71
N ILE A 125 -11.55 -8.31 1.15
CA ILE A 125 -12.87 -7.85 1.63
C ILE A 125 -13.91 -8.97 1.48
N LEU A 126 -13.81 -9.81 0.43
CA LEU A 126 -14.71 -10.97 0.26
C LEU A 126 -14.48 -12.04 1.33
N LEU A 127 -13.27 -12.10 1.90
CA LEU A 127 -12.89 -13.03 2.97
C LEU A 127 -13.43 -12.63 4.35
N ILE A 128 -13.91 -11.39 4.51
CA ILE A 128 -14.57 -10.93 5.76
C ILE A 128 -15.81 -11.78 6.06
N ASP A 129 -16.51 -12.25 5.02
CA ASP A 129 -17.87 -12.80 5.14
C ASP A 129 -17.99 -14.31 4.82
N VAL A 130 -16.86 -15.04 4.78
CA VAL A 130 -16.89 -16.50 4.59
C VAL A 130 -17.71 -17.19 5.69
N ASN A 131 -17.73 -16.64 6.91
CA ASN A 131 -18.56 -17.16 8.00
C ASN A 131 -20.06 -16.92 7.81
N VAL A 132 -20.50 -15.87 7.09
CA VAL A 132 -21.94 -15.65 6.83
C VAL A 132 -22.44 -16.52 5.68
N ILE A 133 -21.56 -16.85 4.72
CA ILE A 133 -21.87 -17.76 3.60
C ILE A 133 -21.86 -19.22 4.07
N LEU A 134 -20.87 -19.64 4.85
CA LEU A 134 -20.77 -21.01 5.36
C LEU A 134 -21.86 -21.36 6.38
N ASN A 135 -22.37 -20.39 7.13
CA ASN A 135 -23.47 -20.61 8.08
C ASN A 135 -24.86 -20.54 7.41
N ARG A 136 -24.90 -20.39 6.07
CA ARG A 136 -26.10 -20.38 5.22
C ARG A 136 -26.23 -21.61 4.32
N ILE A 137 -25.27 -22.54 4.38
CA ILE A 137 -25.30 -23.87 3.74
C ILE A 137 -25.48 -24.90 4.85
#